data_AF-K6CIN3-F1
#
_entry.id   AF-K6CIN3-F1
#
_cell.length_a   1.000
_cell.length_b   1.000
_cell.length_c   1.000
_cell.angle_alpha   90.00
_cell.angle_beta   90.00
_cell.angle_gamma   90.00
#
_symmetry.space_group_name_H-M   'P 1'
#
loop_
_entity.id
_entity.type
_entity.pdbx_description
1 polymer ?
#
loop_
_entity_poly.entity_id
_entity_poly.type
_entity_poly.pdbx_seq_one_letter_code
_entity_poly.pdbx_strand_id
1 'polypeptide(L)'
;MADQRTFDPYEPFKKFNDLWEKQANEMIHSWTNNREFVEFSKVSSDIQSRYLEMFKKGHELFANQLNLPTKNDVANVAKLSIQTEEKLDTLEEQIWNLQASMDTSNKEIYSLVEVSREISKLTKQLRTEQVKYKKELEKVSELYSEIQEIKSELAQNFDLKEEIAALKRQVDENLGKHKKHEREFELAAAAK
;
A
#
# COMPACT_ATOMS: atom_id res chain seq x y z
N MET A 1 -30.20 -19.38 -100.46
CA MET A 1 -30.51 -18.36 -99.42
C MET A 1 -31.68 -18.89 -98.61
N ALA A 2 -31.44 -19.43 -97.43
CA ALA A 2 -32.49 -19.89 -96.53
C ALA A 2 -31.94 -19.85 -95.10
N ASP A 3 -32.22 -18.76 -94.40
CA ASP A 3 -31.91 -18.61 -92.98
C ASP A 3 -33.09 -19.19 -92.18
N GLN A 4 -32.91 -20.42 -91.67
CA GLN A 4 -33.91 -21.12 -90.88
C GLN A 4 -33.96 -20.51 -89.47
N ARG A 5 -34.85 -19.54 -89.27
CA ARG A 5 -35.16 -19.03 -87.92
C ARG A 5 -35.91 -20.10 -87.14
N THR A 6 -35.21 -20.81 -86.27
CA THR A 6 -35.80 -21.66 -85.22
C THR A 6 -36.70 -20.79 -84.33
N PHE A 7 -38.00 -21.05 -84.35
CA PHE A 7 -38.98 -20.39 -83.49
C PHE A 7 -38.71 -20.80 -82.03
N ASP A 8 -38.21 -19.87 -81.22
CA ASP A 8 -37.99 -20.06 -79.79
C ASP A 8 -39.27 -19.69 -79.01
N PRO A 9 -39.95 -20.65 -78.37
CA PRO A 9 -41.18 -20.40 -77.61
C PRO A 9 -40.96 -19.53 -76.36
N TYR A 10 -39.71 -19.23 -75.97
CA TYR A 10 -39.39 -18.33 -74.86
C TYR A 10 -39.46 -16.84 -75.25
N GLU A 11 -39.29 -16.49 -76.53
CA GLU A 11 -39.34 -15.10 -76.98
C GLU A 11 -40.68 -14.39 -76.71
N PRO A 12 -41.86 -15.02 -76.93
CA PRO A 12 -43.15 -14.41 -76.62
C PRO A 12 -43.36 -14.19 -75.12
N PHE A 13 -42.91 -15.13 -74.28
CA PHE A 13 -43.02 -15.01 -72.82
C PHE A 13 -42.12 -13.90 -72.28
N LYS A 14 -40.89 -13.80 -72.80
CA LYS A 14 -39.98 -12.71 -72.47
C LYS A 14 -40.55 -11.35 -72.87
N LYS A 15 -41.10 -11.21 -74.08
CA LYS A 15 -41.76 -9.96 -74.51
C LYS A 15 -42.96 -9.60 -73.63
N PHE A 16 -43.74 -10.59 -73.19
CA PHE A 16 -44.84 -10.37 -72.25
C PHE A 16 -44.34 -9.88 -70.88
N ASN A 17 -43.31 -10.53 -70.33
CA ASN A 17 -42.67 -10.12 -69.09
C ASN A 17 -42.10 -8.69 -69.20
N ASP A 18 -41.40 -8.37 -70.28
CA ASP A 18 -40.82 -7.05 -70.50
C ASP A 18 -41.90 -5.96 -70.62
N LEU A 19 -43.05 -6.27 -71.23
CA LEU A 19 -44.19 -5.36 -71.31
C LEU A 19 -44.86 -5.19 -69.94
N TRP A 20 -45.00 -6.28 -69.18
CA TRP A 20 -45.58 -6.25 -67.85
C TRP A 20 -44.71 -5.47 -66.86
N GLU A 21 -43.39 -5.67 -66.92
CA GLU A 21 -42.42 -4.92 -66.12
C GLU A 21 -42.46 -3.42 -66.45
N LYS A 22 -42.53 -3.06 -67.74
CA LYS A 22 -42.68 -1.66 -68.15
C LYS A 22 -43.99 -1.06 -67.64
N GLN A 23 -45.10 -1.78 -67.78
CA GLN A 23 -46.41 -1.32 -67.31
C GLN A 23 -46.46 -1.17 -65.78
N ALA A 24 -45.86 -2.10 -65.04
CA ALA A 24 -45.74 -2.04 -63.59
C ALA A 24 -44.84 -0.87 -63.16
N ASN A 25 -43.70 -0.66 -63.82
CA ASN A 25 -42.80 0.46 -63.55
C ASN A 25 -43.49 1.81 -63.82
N GLU A 26 -44.19 1.95 -64.95
CA GLU A 26 -44.95 3.17 -65.26
C GLU A 26 -46.05 3.44 -64.24
N MET A 27 -46.75 2.40 -63.77
CA MET A 27 -47.77 2.50 -62.73
C MET A 27 -47.17 2.93 -61.38
N ILE A 28 -46.07 2.30 -60.96
CA ILE A 28 -45.36 2.66 -59.73
C ILE A 28 -44.85 4.10 -59.82
N HIS A 29 -44.22 4.49 -60.93
CA HIS A 29 -43.78 5.86 -61.14
C HIS A 29 -44.94 6.84 -61.12
N SER A 30 -46.08 6.52 -61.74
CA SER A 30 -47.27 7.38 -61.71
C SER A 30 -47.85 7.56 -60.31
N TRP A 31 -47.82 6.52 -59.47
CA TRP A 31 -48.31 6.58 -58.10
C TRP A 31 -47.32 7.27 -57.16
N THR A 32 -46.03 6.91 -57.21
CA THR A 32 -44.99 7.46 -56.34
C THR A 32 -44.63 8.91 -56.70
N ASN A 33 -44.73 9.31 -57.97
CA ASN A 33 -44.46 10.68 -58.39
C ASN A 33 -45.62 11.65 -58.13
N ASN A 34 -46.78 11.15 -57.68
CA ASN A 34 -47.87 11.98 -57.21
C ASN A 34 -47.71 12.26 -55.70
N ARG A 35 -47.45 13.52 -55.35
CA ARG A 35 -47.29 13.98 -53.97
C ARG A 35 -48.50 13.62 -53.09
N GLU A 36 -49.71 13.67 -53.63
CA GLU A 36 -50.94 13.35 -52.90
C GLU A 36 -51.02 11.87 -52.51
N PHE A 37 -50.53 10.97 -53.37
CA PHE A 37 -50.49 9.54 -53.06
C PHE A 37 -49.42 9.24 -52.00
N VAL A 38 -48.26 9.90 -52.07
CA VAL A 38 -47.23 9.76 -51.03
C VAL A 38 -47.72 10.27 -49.67
N GLU A 39 -48.43 11.40 -49.66
CA GLU A 39 -49.01 11.96 -48.44
C GLU A 39 -50.12 11.07 -47.87
N PHE A 40 -51.01 10.54 -48.74
CA PHE A 40 -52.03 9.57 -48.34
C PHE A 40 -51.42 8.28 -47.82
N SER A 41 -50.38 7.75 -48.47
CA SER A 41 -49.67 6.56 -48.02
C SER A 41 -49.01 6.77 -46.66
N LYS A 42 -48.48 7.95 -46.39
CA LYS A 42 -47.92 8.30 -45.08
C LYS A 42 -49.01 8.30 -44.00
N VAL A 43 -50.14 8.97 -44.24
CA VAL A 43 -51.27 8.99 -43.30
C VAL A 43 -51.84 7.59 -43.09
N SER A 44 -51.96 6.80 -44.17
CA SER A 44 -52.40 5.41 -44.10
C SER A 44 -51.45 4.55 -43.26
N SER A 45 -50.14 4.71 -43.47
CA SER A 45 -49.12 4.02 -42.69
C SER A 45 -49.16 4.44 -41.21
N ASP A 46 -49.31 5.73 -40.90
CA ASP A 46 -49.45 6.23 -39.54
C ASP A 46 -50.69 5.66 -38.84
N ILE A 47 -51.81 5.56 -39.56
CA ILE A 47 -53.05 4.94 -39.05
C ILE A 47 -52.82 3.44 -38.79
N GLN A 48 -52.18 2.73 -39.72
CA GLN A 48 -51.85 1.32 -39.53
C GLN A 48 -50.94 1.09 -38.32
N SER A 49 -49.93 1.95 -38.11
CA SER A 49 -49.07 1.91 -36.93
C SER A 49 -49.86 2.11 -35.64
N ARG A 50 -50.81 3.06 -35.61
CA ARG A 50 -51.70 3.29 -34.46
C ARG A 50 -52.60 2.08 -34.18
N TYR A 51 -53.15 1.44 -35.22
CA TYR A 51 -53.94 0.22 -35.06
C TYR A 51 -53.11 -0.94 -34.53
N LEU A 52 -51.88 -1.13 -35.03
CA LEU A 52 -50.95 -2.12 -34.49
C LEU A 52 -50.61 -1.86 -33.02
N GLU A 53 -50.43 -0.59 -32.63
CA GLU A 53 -50.19 -0.22 -31.24
C GLU A 53 -51.40 -0.52 -30.33
N MET A 54 -52.63 -0.22 -30.79
CA MET A 54 -53.85 -0.60 -30.07
C MET A 54 -53.99 -2.12 -29.94
N PHE A 55 -53.72 -2.87 -31.00
CA PHE A 55 -53.77 -4.33 -30.97
C PHE A 55 -52.73 -4.91 -30.00
N LYS A 56 -51.50 -4.35 -30.00
CA LYS A 56 -50.46 -4.72 -29.05
C LYS A 56 -50.88 -4.46 -27.60
N LYS A 57 -51.46 -3.29 -27.30
CA LYS A 57 -51.98 -2.96 -25.96
C LYS A 57 -53.11 -3.89 -25.53
N GLY A 58 -54.03 -4.20 -26.45
CA GLY A 58 -55.11 -5.16 -26.20
C GLY A 58 -54.55 -6.55 -25.89
N HIS A 59 -53.58 -7.02 -26.68
CA HIS A 59 -52.89 -8.28 -26.44
C HIS A 59 -52.15 -8.30 -25.09
N GLU A 60 -51.48 -7.22 -24.70
CA GLU A 60 -50.83 -7.09 -23.39
C GLU A 60 -51.84 -7.16 -22.24
N LEU A 61 -53.01 -6.53 -22.36
CA LEU A 61 -54.08 -6.63 -21.35
C LEU A 61 -54.63 -8.06 -21.22
N PHE A 62 -54.86 -8.75 -22.33
CA PHE A 62 -55.29 -10.16 -22.30
C PHE A 62 -54.21 -11.08 -21.75
N ALA A 63 -52.94 -10.85 -22.13
CA ALA A 63 -51.82 -11.59 -21.59
C ALA A 63 -51.70 -11.40 -20.08
N ASN A 64 -51.87 -10.16 -19.58
CA ASN A 64 -51.91 -9.86 -18.15
C ASN A 64 -53.06 -10.58 -17.43
N GLN A 65 -54.28 -10.60 -18.00
CA GLN A 65 -55.42 -11.32 -17.42
C GLN A 65 -55.18 -12.84 -17.35
N LEU A 66 -54.48 -13.40 -18.34
CA LEU A 66 -54.14 -14.82 -18.42
C LEU A 66 -52.81 -15.16 -17.73
N ASN A 67 -52.16 -14.20 -17.07
CA ASN A 67 -50.82 -14.32 -16.49
C ASN A 67 -49.78 -14.88 -17.48
N LEU A 68 -49.90 -14.55 -18.75
CA LEU A 68 -48.94 -14.92 -19.78
C LEU A 68 -47.87 -13.83 -19.89
N PRO A 69 -46.58 -14.21 -19.91
CA PRO A 69 -45.50 -13.24 -19.99
C PRO A 69 -45.52 -12.52 -21.34
N THR A 70 -45.48 -11.19 -21.32
CA THR A 70 -45.37 -10.40 -22.54
C THR A 70 -43.92 -10.32 -23.01
N LYS A 71 -43.70 -9.97 -24.28
CA LYS A 71 -42.36 -9.75 -24.83
C LYS A 71 -41.56 -8.71 -24.02
N ASN A 72 -42.26 -7.70 -23.48
CA ASN A 72 -41.62 -6.65 -22.67
C ASN A 72 -41.16 -7.22 -21.32
N ASP A 73 -41.94 -8.10 -20.68
CA ASP A 73 -41.57 -8.72 -19.41
C ASP A 73 -40.34 -9.61 -19.57
N VAL A 74 -40.29 -10.42 -20.63
CA VAL A 74 -39.12 -11.25 -20.95
C VAL A 74 -37.89 -10.38 -21.21
N ALA A 75 -38.04 -9.28 -21.95
CA ALA A 75 -36.95 -8.35 -22.20
C ALA A 75 -36.46 -7.66 -20.91
N ASN A 76 -37.38 -7.30 -20.01
CA ASN A 76 -37.05 -6.70 -18.73
C ASN A 76 -36.32 -7.68 -17.81
N VAL A 77 -36.77 -8.93 -17.74
CA VAL A 77 -36.09 -9.99 -16.97
C VAL A 77 -34.70 -10.25 -17.54
N ALA A 78 -34.55 -10.34 -18.86
CA ALA A 78 -33.24 -10.51 -19.49
C ALA A 78 -32.32 -9.32 -19.17
N LYS A 79 -32.83 -8.09 -19.25
CA LYS A 79 -32.07 -6.88 -18.89
C LYS A 79 -31.65 -6.89 -17.43
N LEU A 80 -32.55 -7.25 -16.52
CA LEU A 80 -32.23 -7.38 -15.10
C LEU A 80 -31.18 -8.46 -14.85
N SER A 81 -31.28 -9.61 -15.54
CA SER A 81 -30.30 -10.70 -15.46
C SER A 81 -28.90 -10.22 -15.86
N ILE A 82 -28.79 -9.55 -17.01
CA ILE A 82 -27.52 -8.98 -17.49
C ILE A 82 -26.97 -7.98 -16.47
N GLN A 83 -27.82 -7.08 -15.95
CA GLN A 83 -27.40 -6.11 -14.93
C GLN A 83 -26.97 -6.77 -13.62
N THR A 84 -27.57 -7.88 -13.24
CA THR A 84 -27.15 -8.63 -12.05
C THR A 84 -25.85 -9.37 -12.28
N GLU A 85 -25.62 -9.90 -13.49
CA GLU A 85 -24.34 -10.52 -13.88
C GLU A 85 -23.21 -9.49 -13.86
N GLU A 86 -23.39 -8.32 -14.50
CA GLU A 86 -22.39 -7.24 -14.48
C GLU A 86 -22.04 -6.78 -13.05
N LYS A 87 -23.05 -6.70 -12.18
CA LYS A 87 -22.82 -6.34 -10.76
C LYS A 87 -22.15 -7.46 -9.98
N LEU A 88 -22.47 -8.72 -10.28
CA LEU A 88 -21.82 -9.89 -9.68
C LEU A 88 -20.33 -9.91 -10.05
N ASP A 89 -20.01 -9.70 -11.33
CA ASP A 89 -18.63 -9.65 -11.82
C ASP A 89 -17.84 -8.52 -11.14
N THR A 90 -18.45 -7.35 -10.98
CA THR A 90 -17.83 -6.22 -10.27
C THR A 90 -17.55 -6.57 -8.80
N LEU A 91 -18.48 -7.26 -8.14
CA LEU A 91 -18.28 -7.70 -6.75
C LEU A 91 -17.19 -8.77 -6.65
N GLU A 92 -17.13 -9.69 -7.60
CA GLU A 92 -16.08 -10.70 -7.66
C GLU A 92 -14.70 -10.05 -7.83
N GLU A 93 -14.56 -9.08 -8.73
CA GLU A 93 -13.32 -8.32 -8.90
C GLU A 93 -12.93 -7.58 -7.61
N GLN A 94 -13.89 -6.96 -6.93
CA GLN A 94 -13.63 -6.31 -5.64
C GLN A 94 -13.16 -7.29 -4.56
N ILE A 95 -13.76 -8.50 -4.50
CA ILE A 95 -13.35 -9.55 -3.57
C ILE A 95 -11.93 -10.01 -3.88
N TRP A 96 -11.59 -10.22 -5.15
CA TRP A 96 -10.24 -10.59 -5.57
C TRP A 96 -9.20 -9.52 -5.18
N ASN A 97 -9.52 -8.26 -5.44
CA ASN A 97 -8.64 -7.14 -5.06
C ASN A 97 -8.48 -7.02 -3.54
N LEU A 98 -9.56 -7.19 -2.78
CA LEU A 98 -9.53 -7.22 -1.32
C LEU A 98 -8.67 -8.37 -0.81
N GLN A 99 -8.85 -9.58 -1.35
CA GLN A 99 -8.03 -10.75 -0.98
C GLN A 99 -6.54 -10.50 -1.26
N ALA A 100 -6.21 -9.97 -2.45
CA ALA A 100 -4.83 -9.63 -2.79
C ALA A 100 -4.24 -8.60 -1.81
N SER A 101 -5.00 -7.54 -1.47
CA SER A 101 -4.56 -6.54 -0.50
C SER A 101 -4.39 -7.10 0.91
N MET A 102 -5.25 -8.05 1.31
CA MET A 102 -5.16 -8.72 2.61
C MET A 102 -3.93 -9.63 2.67
N ASP A 103 -3.61 -10.34 1.59
CA ASP A 103 -2.40 -11.16 1.50
C ASP A 103 -1.13 -10.31 1.57
N THR A 104 -1.11 -9.13 0.94
CA THR A 104 0.01 -8.19 1.07
C THR A 104 0.12 -7.65 2.50
N SER A 105 -0.99 -7.25 3.12
CA SER A 105 -1.01 -6.80 4.52
C SER A 105 -0.53 -7.89 5.48
N ASN A 106 -0.95 -9.14 5.28
CA ASN A 106 -0.49 -10.25 6.11
C ASN A 106 1.03 -10.46 5.99
N LYS A 107 1.60 -10.39 4.78
CA LYS A 107 3.06 -10.47 4.58
C LYS A 107 3.79 -9.34 5.30
N GLU A 108 3.27 -8.11 5.21
CA GLU A 108 3.82 -6.97 5.93
C GLU A 108 3.76 -7.19 7.44
N ILE A 109 2.63 -7.65 7.98
CA ILE A 109 2.47 -7.98 9.40
C ILE A 109 3.51 -9.02 9.85
N TYR A 110 3.72 -10.10 9.08
CA TYR A 110 4.75 -11.10 9.40
C TYR A 110 6.14 -10.48 9.46
N SER A 111 6.51 -9.63 8.49
CA SER A 111 7.79 -8.92 8.49
C SER A 111 7.93 -7.99 9.71
N LEU A 112 6.85 -7.29 10.09
CA LEU A 112 6.81 -6.42 11.26
C LEU A 112 6.98 -7.20 12.56
N VAL A 113 6.39 -8.39 12.65
CA VAL A 113 6.57 -9.30 13.79
C VAL A 113 8.01 -9.79 13.87
N GLU A 114 8.65 -10.15 12.75
CA GLU A 114 10.08 -10.51 12.73
C GLU A 114 10.98 -9.37 13.21
N VAL A 115 10.78 -8.16 12.66
CA VAL A 115 11.49 -6.96 13.10
C VAL A 115 11.26 -6.69 14.59
N SER A 116 10.03 -6.83 15.08
CA SER A 116 9.71 -6.65 16.51
C SER A 116 10.44 -7.66 17.41
N ARG A 117 10.65 -8.89 16.91
CA ARG A 117 11.40 -9.94 17.61
C ARG A 117 12.89 -9.60 17.67
N GLU A 118 13.45 -9.05 16.61
CA GLU A 118 14.82 -8.55 16.58
C GLU A 118 15.02 -7.35 17.51
N ILE A 119 14.11 -6.37 17.47
CA ILE A 119 14.10 -5.23 18.39
C ILE A 119 14.04 -5.70 19.84
N SER A 120 13.21 -6.72 20.13
CA SER A 120 13.13 -7.31 21.47
C SER A 120 14.45 -7.96 21.91
N LYS A 121 15.17 -8.63 21.00
CA LYS A 121 16.51 -9.19 21.29
C LYS A 121 17.53 -8.09 21.54
N LEU A 122 17.58 -7.09 20.67
CA LEU A 122 18.48 -5.94 20.80
C LEU A 122 18.21 -5.16 22.10
N THR A 123 16.95 -4.98 22.47
CA THR A 123 16.55 -4.31 23.72
C THR A 123 17.03 -5.09 24.95
N LYS A 124 16.97 -6.43 24.92
CA LYS A 124 17.53 -7.27 26.00
C LYS A 124 19.04 -7.14 26.08
N GLN A 125 19.74 -7.19 24.94
CA GLN A 125 21.20 -7.00 24.90
C GLN A 125 21.60 -5.62 25.41
N LEU A 126 20.93 -4.57 24.97
CA LEU A 126 21.19 -3.20 25.42
C LEU A 126 21.00 -3.04 26.93
N ARG A 127 19.94 -3.64 27.50
CA ARG A 127 19.75 -3.67 28.96
C ARG A 127 20.90 -4.37 29.68
N THR A 128 21.37 -5.50 29.16
CA THR A 128 22.49 -6.20 29.80
C THR A 128 23.79 -5.39 29.73
N GLU A 129 24.07 -4.74 28.61
CA GLU A 129 25.23 -3.86 28.46
C GLU A 129 25.12 -2.63 29.39
N GLN A 130 23.94 -2.01 29.50
CA GLN A 130 23.72 -0.91 30.45
C GLN A 130 24.00 -1.30 31.91
N VAL A 131 23.57 -2.50 32.32
CA VAL A 131 23.86 -3.02 33.67
C VAL A 131 25.37 -3.22 33.87
N LYS A 132 26.09 -3.73 32.86
CA LYS A 132 27.55 -3.87 32.92
C LYS A 132 28.24 -2.51 33.03
N TYR A 133 27.89 -1.56 32.16
CA TYR A 133 28.46 -0.20 32.19
C TYR A 133 28.21 0.49 33.52
N LYS A 134 27.02 0.33 34.11
CA LYS A 134 26.74 0.87 35.45
C LYS A 134 27.65 0.27 36.52
N LYS A 135 27.88 -1.05 36.47
CA LYS A 135 28.79 -1.73 37.40
C LYS A 135 30.25 -1.32 37.21
N GLU A 136 30.69 -1.12 35.97
CA GLU A 136 32.03 -0.60 35.69
C GLU A 136 32.18 0.85 36.16
N LEU A 137 31.15 1.67 35.99
CA LEU A 137 31.13 3.05 36.50
C LEU A 137 31.22 3.11 38.03
N GLU A 138 30.52 2.21 38.74
CA GLU A 138 30.65 2.08 40.20
C GLU A 138 32.08 1.71 40.62
N LYS A 139 32.72 0.76 39.93
CA LYS A 139 34.13 0.41 40.18
C LYS A 139 35.08 1.58 39.93
N VAL A 140 34.86 2.34 38.85
CA VAL A 140 35.69 3.53 38.55
C VAL A 140 35.51 4.59 39.64
N SER A 141 34.30 4.76 40.17
CA SER A 141 34.03 5.64 41.30
C SER A 141 34.75 5.19 42.57
N GLU A 142 34.77 3.89 42.86
CA GLU A 142 35.47 3.31 44.01
C GLU A 142 36.99 3.53 43.89
N LEU A 143 37.58 3.21 42.74
CA LEU A 143 39.00 3.47 42.45
C LEU A 143 39.35 4.96 42.55
N TYR A 144 38.46 5.85 42.11
CA TYR A 144 38.68 7.29 42.26
C TYR A 144 38.75 7.71 43.74
N SER A 145 37.94 7.08 44.59
CA SER A 145 37.94 7.30 46.04
C SER A 145 39.26 6.83 46.67
N GLU A 146 39.70 5.62 46.31
CA GLU A 146 40.98 5.06 46.76
C GLU A 146 42.17 5.93 46.33
N ILE A 147 42.17 6.44 45.10
CA ILE A 147 43.22 7.35 44.61
C ILE A 147 43.25 8.66 45.41
N GLN A 148 42.10 9.21 45.78
CA GLN A 148 42.04 10.41 46.64
C GLN A 148 42.59 10.13 48.04
N GLU A 149 42.32 8.96 48.59
CA GLU A 149 42.84 8.54 49.89
C GLU A 149 44.37 8.37 49.85
N ILE A 150 44.90 7.65 48.86
CA ILE A 150 46.34 7.51 48.64
C ILE A 150 47.02 8.88 48.47
N LYS A 151 46.37 9.81 47.77
CA LYS A 151 46.90 11.18 47.61
C LYS A 151 47.00 11.92 48.96
N SER A 152 46.02 11.74 49.84
CA SER A 152 46.02 12.30 51.20
C SER A 152 47.12 11.66 52.06
N GLU A 153 47.23 10.34 52.05
CA GLU A 153 48.29 9.62 52.77
C GLU A 153 49.69 10.00 52.29
N LEU A 154 49.86 10.20 50.98
CA LEU A 154 51.13 10.63 50.40
C LEU A 154 51.51 12.05 50.86
N ALA A 155 50.52 12.95 50.96
CA ALA A 155 50.74 14.29 51.50
C ALA A 155 51.19 14.23 52.97
N GLN A 156 50.52 13.42 53.79
CA GLN A 156 50.92 13.22 55.19
C GLN A 156 52.32 12.62 55.32
N ASN A 157 52.67 11.63 54.47
CA ASN A 157 54.02 11.06 54.43
C ASN A 157 55.08 12.09 54.00
N PHE A 158 54.72 13.03 53.12
CA PHE A 158 55.60 14.13 52.74
C PHE A 158 55.85 15.07 53.93
N ASP A 159 54.79 15.43 54.66
CA ASP A 159 54.89 16.26 55.86
C ASP A 159 55.74 15.56 56.94
N LEU A 160 55.51 14.27 57.21
CA LEU A 160 56.33 13.46 58.13
C LEU A 160 57.80 13.41 57.69
N LYS A 161 58.07 13.33 56.38
CA LYS A 161 59.44 13.36 55.87
C LYS A 161 60.12 14.69 56.13
N GLU A 162 59.39 15.81 56.01
CA GLU A 162 59.91 17.13 56.39
C GLU A 162 60.18 17.22 57.90
N GLU A 163 59.27 16.71 58.74
CA GLU A 163 59.45 16.65 60.20
C GLU A 163 60.66 15.80 60.60
N ILE A 164 60.83 14.61 60.01
CA ILE A 164 61.99 13.74 60.26
C ILE A 164 63.28 14.45 59.82
N ALA A 165 63.27 15.16 58.68
CA ALA A 165 64.44 15.92 58.24
C ALA A 165 64.78 17.06 59.23
N ALA A 166 63.76 17.72 59.80
CA ALA A 166 63.94 18.74 60.83
C ALA A 166 64.49 18.14 62.14
N LEU A 167 63.94 17.02 62.61
CA LEU A 167 64.44 16.30 63.78
C LEU A 167 65.87 15.82 63.60
N LYS A 168 66.22 15.31 62.42
CA LYS A 168 67.58 14.89 62.10
C LYS A 168 68.57 16.06 62.20
N ARG A 169 68.20 17.25 61.69
CA ARG A 169 69.01 18.47 61.86
C ARG A 169 69.21 18.83 63.34
N GLN A 170 68.15 18.76 64.15
CA GLN A 170 68.25 19.03 65.59
C GLN A 170 69.14 18.01 66.33
N VAL A 171 69.06 16.73 65.97
CA VAL A 171 69.92 15.67 66.52
C VAL A 171 71.38 15.90 66.14
N ASP A 172 71.65 16.21 64.87
CA ASP A 172 73.01 16.53 64.40
C ASP A 172 73.58 17.77 65.11
N GLU A 173 72.77 18.81 65.34
CA GLU A 173 73.16 19.98 66.14
C GLU A 173 73.45 19.64 67.60
N ASN A 174 72.63 18.79 68.23
CA ASN A 174 72.80 18.39 69.63
C ASN A 174 74.01 17.47 69.82
N LEU A 175 74.27 16.54 68.89
CA LEU A 175 75.50 15.73 68.85
C LEU A 175 76.75 16.60 68.65
N GLY A 176 76.66 17.65 67.83
CA GLY A 176 77.71 18.65 67.67
C GLY A 176 78.01 19.39 68.99
N LYS A 177 76.97 19.79 69.74
CA LYS A 177 77.11 20.42 71.07
C LYS A 177 77.68 19.46 72.12
N HIS A 178 77.26 18.20 72.12
CA HIS A 178 77.75 17.20 73.08
C HIS A 178 79.24 16.88 72.86
N LYS A 179 79.67 16.72 71.60
CA LYS A 179 81.09 16.56 71.26
C LYS A 179 81.94 17.80 71.61
N LYS A 180 81.33 18.99 71.59
CA LYS A 180 81.98 20.23 72.01
C LYS A 180 82.14 20.29 73.53
N HIS A 181 81.11 19.91 74.27
CA HIS A 181 81.15 19.80 75.73
C HIS A 181 82.10 18.70 76.22
N GLU A 182 82.19 17.55 75.56
CA GLU A 182 83.18 16.51 75.88
C GLU A 182 84.61 17.01 75.68
N ARG A 183 84.89 17.73 74.57
CA ARG A 183 86.21 18.33 74.34
C ARG A 183 86.54 19.43 75.35
N GLU A 184 85.55 20.21 75.78
CA GLU A 184 85.71 21.23 76.83
C GLU A 184 85.94 20.60 78.21
N PHE A 185 85.30 19.47 78.52
CA PHE A 185 85.54 18.70 79.75
C PHE A 185 86.91 18.00 79.75
N GLU A 186 87.36 17.45 78.62
CA GLU A 186 88.70 16.87 78.47
C GLU A 186 89.80 17.93 78.61
N LEU A 187 89.60 19.14 78.07
CA LEU A 187 90.51 20.27 78.22
C LEU A 187 90.53 20.82 79.66
N ALA A 188 89.40 20.79 80.38
CA ALA A 188 89.32 21.19 81.78
C ALA A 188 89.91 20.14 82.76
N ALA A 189 89.86 18.85 82.42
CA ALA A 189 90.46 17.77 83.20
C ALA A 189 91.98 17.70 83.04
N ALA A 190 92.54 18.15 81.91
CA ALA A 190 93.99 18.22 81.68
C ALA A 190 94.68 19.43 82.37
N ALA A 191 93.92 20.31 83.02
CA ALA A 191 94.43 21.54 83.65
C ALA A 191 94.47 21.49 85.19
N LYS A 192 94.42 20.30 85.80
CA LYS A 192 94.46 20.08 87.26
C LYS A 192 95.51 19.04 87.61
#